data_AF-A0A9P6IYD8-F1
#
_entry.id   AF-A0A9P6IYD8-F1
#
_cell.length_a   1.000
_cell.length_b   1.000
_cell.length_c   1.000
_cell.angle_alpha   90.00
_cell.angle_beta   90.00
_cell.angle_gamma   90.00
#
_symmetry.space_group_name_H-M   'P 1'
#
loop_
_entity.id
_entity.type
_entity.pdbx_description
1 polymer ?
#
loop_
_entity_poly.entity_id
_entity_poly.type
_entity_poly.pdbx_seq_one_letter_code
_entity_poly.pdbx_strand_id
1 'polypeptide(L)'
;MFIDRDPNAGLVKTWACESSLKVLKVMVTGIPRPDLEGVEVVGEVYAGEGPTIQSQVYDRLARLTNMESLWLGHSRPNSSNSKKLWDCLEMSLESGLDKLSGLKGLKELSVSHMSTKIGLKELQWMIEHWPRLRAIYGLNGHYFFVRENEAHGNVIPHLWRDINFKWDQEENTQAKQKKAFRRVVLEDYLLEQQ
;
A
#
# COMPACT_ATOMS: atom_id res chain seq x y z
N MET A 1 -21.64 4.17 0.46
CA MET A 1 -20.82 3.94 1.66
C MET A 1 -20.00 2.68 1.45
N PHE A 2 -18.68 2.70 1.66
CA PHE A 2 -17.79 1.55 1.40
C PHE A 2 -17.99 0.40 2.40
N ILE A 3 -18.51 0.73 3.59
CA ILE A 3 -18.82 -0.18 4.68
C ILE A 3 -20.33 -0.48 4.61
N ASP A 4 -20.68 -1.66 4.12
CA ASP A 4 -22.07 -2.14 4.05
C ASP A 4 -22.32 -3.09 5.24
N ARG A 5 -22.52 -2.48 6.43
CA ARG A 5 -22.88 -3.20 7.65
C ARG A 5 -24.39 -3.40 7.68
N ASP A 6 -24.81 -4.63 7.91
CA ASP A 6 -26.19 -4.90 8.27
C ASP A 6 -26.43 -4.34 9.68
N PRO A 7 -27.33 -3.34 9.85
CA PRO A 7 -27.58 -2.73 11.15
C PRO A 7 -28.17 -3.72 12.17
N ASN A 8 -28.78 -4.82 11.72
CA ASN A 8 -29.43 -5.79 12.59
C ASN A 8 -28.48 -6.93 12.99
N ALA A 9 -27.61 -7.36 12.07
CA ALA A 9 -26.72 -8.50 12.30
C ALA A 9 -25.36 -8.11 12.87
N GLY A 10 -24.94 -6.84 12.73
CA GLY A 10 -23.56 -6.43 13.03
C GLY A 10 -22.51 -7.07 12.11
N LEU A 11 -22.95 -7.83 11.11
CA LEU A 11 -22.10 -8.52 10.15
C LEU A 11 -21.91 -7.66 8.90
N VAL A 12 -20.71 -7.75 8.30
CA VAL A 12 -20.42 -7.10 7.04
C VAL A 12 -20.97 -7.96 5.91
N LYS A 13 -21.92 -7.42 5.13
CA LYS A 13 -22.55 -8.11 4.01
C LYS A 13 -21.50 -8.59 3.02
N THR A 14 -21.53 -9.86 2.63
CA THR A 14 -20.59 -10.42 1.64
C THR A 14 -20.83 -9.76 0.28
N TRP A 15 -19.75 -9.36 -0.42
CA TRP A 15 -19.90 -8.93 -1.81
C TRP A 15 -20.01 -10.16 -2.71
N ALA A 16 -20.90 -10.11 -3.71
CA ALA A 16 -21.05 -11.18 -4.69
C ALA A 16 -19.74 -11.49 -5.43
N CYS A 17 -18.84 -10.50 -5.55
CA CYS A 17 -17.55 -10.63 -6.20
C CYS A 17 -16.37 -10.87 -5.24
N GLU A 18 -16.60 -11.10 -3.95
CA GLU A 18 -15.52 -11.16 -2.94
C GLU A 18 -14.42 -12.18 -3.29
N SER A 19 -14.81 -13.34 -3.82
CA SER A 19 -13.89 -14.40 -4.23
C SER A 19 -13.45 -14.33 -5.68
N SER A 20 -14.01 -13.44 -6.51
CA SER A 20 -13.68 -13.37 -7.95
C SER A 20 -13.02 -12.06 -8.36
N LEU A 21 -13.04 -11.04 -7.48
CA LEU A 21 -12.52 -9.72 -7.75
C LEU A 21 -10.99 -9.74 -7.76
N LYS A 22 -10.42 -9.49 -8.94
CA LYS A 22 -8.96 -9.41 -9.17
C LYS A 22 -8.42 -7.99 -9.19
N VAL A 23 -9.24 -7.03 -9.59
CA VAL A 23 -8.81 -5.64 -9.76
C VAL A 23 -9.82 -4.76 -9.05
N LEU A 24 -9.33 -3.97 -8.11
CA LEU A 24 -10.13 -2.99 -7.39
C LEU A 24 -9.48 -1.62 -7.54
N LYS A 25 -10.18 -0.70 -8.19
CA LYS A 25 -9.78 0.70 -8.33
C LYS A 25 -10.83 1.58 -7.68
N VAL A 26 -10.48 2.16 -6.55
CA VAL A 26 -11.36 3.02 -5.77
C VAL A 26 -10.60 4.25 -5.30
N MET A 27 -11.37 5.24 -4.88
CA MET A 27 -10.88 6.34 -4.08
C MET A 27 -11.48 6.17 -2.68
N VAL A 28 -10.64 5.94 -1.68
CA VAL A 28 -11.05 5.89 -0.28
C VAL A 28 -10.83 7.26 0.35
N THR A 29 -11.92 7.98 0.63
CA THR A 29 -11.93 9.32 1.25
C THR A 29 -12.89 9.38 2.43
N GLY A 30 -12.94 10.52 3.13
CA GLY A 30 -13.81 10.75 4.29
C GLY A 30 -13.40 9.98 5.53
N ILE A 31 -12.15 9.53 5.63
CA ILE A 31 -11.61 8.87 6.82
C ILE A 31 -10.88 9.92 7.67
N PRO A 32 -11.31 10.17 8.92
CA PRO A 32 -10.58 11.06 9.82
C PRO A 32 -9.15 10.58 10.09
N ARG A 33 -8.21 11.52 10.07
CA ARG A 33 -6.76 11.28 10.21
C ARG A 33 -6.18 12.17 11.31
N PRO A 34 -6.39 11.83 12.59
CA PRO A 34 -5.92 12.64 13.71
C PRO A 34 -4.39 12.74 13.78
N ASP A 35 -3.67 11.86 13.09
CA ASP A 35 -2.21 11.86 12.99
C ASP A 35 -1.65 12.93 12.03
N LEU A 36 -2.51 13.72 11.40
CA LEU A 36 -2.18 14.83 10.51
C LEU A 36 -2.55 16.16 11.17
N GLU A 37 -1.69 16.63 12.08
CA GLU A 37 -1.87 17.94 12.73
C GLU A 37 -1.71 19.08 11.71
N GLY A 38 -2.55 20.12 11.82
CA GLY A 38 -2.42 21.36 11.03
C GLY A 38 -2.92 21.28 9.58
N VAL A 39 -3.56 20.19 9.17
CA VAL A 39 -4.20 20.06 7.86
C VAL A 39 -5.72 20.17 8.03
N GLU A 40 -6.41 20.81 7.07
CA GLU A 40 -7.88 20.75 6.98
C GLU A 40 -8.32 19.32 6.64
N VAL A 41 -8.40 18.46 7.65
CA VAL A 41 -8.95 17.11 7.55
C VAL A 41 -10.37 17.06 8.09
N VAL A 42 -11.13 16.07 7.63
CA VAL A 42 -12.40 15.69 8.25
C VAL A 42 -12.12 15.37 9.71
N GLY A 43 -12.64 16.20 10.61
CA GLY A 43 -12.56 15.97 12.05
C GLY A 43 -13.32 14.71 12.44
N GLU A 44 -12.88 14.07 13.52
CA GLU A 44 -13.64 12.99 14.13
C GLU A 44 -14.94 13.54 14.74
N VAL A 45 -16.06 12.85 14.50
CA VAL A 45 -17.34 13.10 15.18
C VAL A 45 -17.23 12.70 16.65
N TYR A 46 -16.47 11.64 16.94
CA TYR A 46 -16.16 11.16 18.28
C TYR A 46 -14.76 10.57 18.32
N ALA A 47 -14.10 10.66 19.48
CA ALA A 47 -12.73 10.17 19.66
C ALA A 47 -12.59 8.69 19.25
N GLY A 48 -11.65 8.39 18.35
CA GLY A 48 -11.37 7.03 17.88
C GLY A 48 -12.24 6.57 16.71
N GLU A 49 -13.06 7.45 16.14
CA GLU A 49 -13.81 7.18 14.92
C GLU A 49 -12.88 6.84 13.74
N GLY A 50 -11.80 7.59 13.54
CA GLY A 50 -10.85 7.38 12.45
C GLY A 50 -10.25 5.98 12.46
N PRO A 51 -9.59 5.55 13.55
CA PRO A 51 -9.07 4.18 13.70
C PRO A 51 -10.14 3.10 13.48
N THR A 52 -11.37 3.34 13.98
CA THR A 52 -12.50 2.41 13.82
C THR A 52 -12.88 2.24 12.36
N ILE A 53 -12.99 3.33 11.61
CA ILE A 53 -13.32 3.31 10.17
C ILE A 53 -12.18 2.67 9.38
N GLN A 54 -10.92 3.02 9.66
CA GLN A 54 -9.76 2.42 8.99
C GLN A 54 -9.73 0.90 9.15
N SER A 55 -9.88 0.43 10.39
CA SER A 55 -9.92 -0.99 10.72
C SER A 55 -11.01 -1.73 9.93
N GLN A 56 -12.19 -1.12 9.75
CA GLN A 56 -13.30 -1.71 8.98
C GLN A 56 -13.01 -1.75 7.48
N VAL A 57 -12.38 -0.72 6.94
CA VAL A 57 -11.94 -0.71 5.54
C VAL A 57 -10.92 -1.82 5.30
N TYR A 58 -9.96 -1.99 6.22
CA TYR A 58 -8.98 -3.08 6.15
C TYR A 58 -9.61 -4.45 6.24
N ASP A 59 -10.54 -4.68 7.18
CA ASP A 59 -11.28 -5.94 7.29
C ASP A 59 -12.03 -6.25 5.99
N ARG A 60 -12.57 -5.21 5.34
CA ARG A 60 -13.26 -5.39 4.07
C ARG A 60 -12.31 -5.78 2.95
N LEU A 61 -11.18 -5.09 2.82
CA LEU A 61 -10.18 -5.35 1.79
C LEU A 61 -9.51 -6.73 1.98
N ALA A 62 -9.26 -7.14 3.23
CA ALA A 62 -8.62 -8.42 3.57
C ALA A 62 -9.39 -9.64 3.04
N ARG A 63 -10.71 -9.51 2.87
CA ARG A 63 -11.58 -10.58 2.35
C ARG A 63 -11.43 -10.83 0.85
N LEU A 64 -10.83 -9.90 0.12
CA LEU A 64 -10.66 -9.98 -1.33
C LEU A 64 -9.41 -10.79 -1.70
N THR A 65 -9.35 -12.04 -1.26
CA THR A 65 -8.12 -12.86 -1.29
C THR A 65 -7.55 -13.15 -2.68
N ASN A 66 -8.38 -13.02 -3.73
CA ASN A 66 -7.97 -13.18 -5.13
C ASN A 66 -7.56 -11.87 -5.81
N MET A 67 -7.35 -10.79 -5.04
CA MET A 67 -6.89 -9.50 -5.55
C MET A 67 -5.50 -9.62 -6.18
N GLU A 68 -5.36 -9.06 -7.39
CA GLU A 68 -4.10 -8.90 -8.13
C GLU A 68 -3.67 -7.43 -8.20
N SER A 69 -4.62 -6.49 -8.32
CA SER A 69 -4.31 -5.05 -8.38
C SER A 69 -5.23 -4.24 -7.48
N LEU A 70 -4.66 -3.52 -6.51
CA LEU A 70 -5.37 -2.68 -5.55
C LEU A 70 -4.96 -1.21 -5.70
N TRP A 71 -5.90 -0.36 -6.10
CA TRP A 71 -5.69 1.08 -6.30
C TRP A 71 -6.62 1.85 -5.37
N LEU A 72 -6.06 2.56 -4.39
CA LEU A 72 -6.82 3.16 -3.28
C LEU A 72 -6.99 4.69 -3.41
N GLY A 73 -6.17 5.35 -4.22
CA GLY A 73 -6.27 6.78 -4.52
C GLY A 73 -6.55 7.05 -6.00
N HIS A 74 -7.30 6.17 -6.66
CA HIS A 74 -7.58 6.31 -8.08
C HIS A 74 -8.44 7.55 -8.35
N SER A 75 -7.82 8.65 -8.80
CA SER A 75 -8.53 9.86 -9.22
C SER A 75 -8.92 9.80 -10.69
N ARG A 76 -10.02 10.50 -11.02
CA ARG A 76 -10.42 10.70 -12.42
C ARG A 76 -9.40 11.60 -13.12
N PRO A 77 -9.04 11.32 -14.38
CA PRO A 77 -7.96 12.01 -15.11
C PRO A 77 -8.15 13.51 -15.31
N ASN A 78 -9.35 14.07 -15.05
CA ASN A 78 -9.66 15.46 -15.35
C ASN A 78 -9.49 16.42 -14.16
N SER A 79 -9.04 15.97 -12.98
CA SER A 79 -8.74 16.89 -11.88
C SER A 79 -7.31 17.42 -12.01
N SER A 80 -7.14 18.51 -12.77
CA SER A 80 -5.86 19.21 -12.94
C SER A 80 -5.25 19.74 -11.64
N ASN A 81 -6.03 19.77 -10.55
CA ASN A 81 -5.55 20.05 -9.20
C ASN A 81 -5.34 18.74 -8.45
N SER A 82 -4.15 18.14 -8.57
CA SER A 82 -3.73 16.96 -7.82
C SER A 82 -3.49 17.28 -6.33
N LYS A 83 -4.52 17.79 -5.65
CA LYS A 83 -4.48 17.90 -4.19
C LYS A 83 -4.33 16.49 -3.62
N LYS A 84 -3.33 16.30 -2.75
CA LYS A 84 -3.21 15.08 -1.95
C LYS A 84 -4.48 14.90 -1.13
N LEU A 85 -5.00 13.68 -1.10
CA LEU A 85 -6.10 13.29 -0.22
C LEU A 85 -5.53 13.08 1.18
N TRP A 86 -5.99 13.89 2.14
CA TRP A 86 -5.57 13.80 3.54
C TRP A 86 -6.55 12.98 4.37
N ASP A 87 -7.80 12.93 3.96
CA ASP A 87 -8.91 12.19 4.56
C ASP A 87 -9.02 10.77 3.99
N CYS A 88 -7.88 10.09 3.79
CA CYS A 88 -7.82 8.77 3.16
C CYS A 88 -7.27 7.68 4.10
N LEU A 89 -7.35 6.42 3.66
CA LEU A 89 -6.80 5.28 4.38
C LEU A 89 -5.29 5.46 4.65
N GLU A 90 -4.86 5.33 5.91
CA GLU A 90 -3.43 5.34 6.25
C GLU A 90 -2.85 3.96 5.98
N MET A 91 -1.72 3.90 5.30
CA MET A 91 -1.07 2.66 4.87
C MET A 91 0.11 2.31 5.79
N SER A 92 -0.21 2.10 7.07
CA SER A 92 0.76 1.77 8.12
C SER A 92 0.38 0.48 8.85
N LEU A 93 1.35 -0.17 9.50
CA LEU A 93 1.04 -1.34 10.33
C LEU A 93 0.16 -0.96 11.53
N GLU A 94 0.33 0.24 12.09
CA GLU A 94 -0.48 0.74 13.21
C GLU A 94 -1.95 0.92 12.83
N SER A 95 -2.22 1.33 11.59
CA SER A 95 -3.59 1.52 11.09
C SER A 95 -4.29 0.23 10.64
N GLY A 96 -3.57 -0.90 10.59
CA GLY A 96 -4.14 -2.21 10.25
C GLY A 96 -3.73 -2.77 8.88
N LEU A 97 -2.65 -2.27 8.26
CA LEU A 97 -2.09 -2.85 7.04
C LEU A 97 -1.83 -4.36 7.15
N ASP A 98 -1.46 -4.82 8.34
CA ASP A 98 -1.18 -6.22 8.66
C ASP A 98 -2.35 -7.19 8.36
N LYS A 99 -3.59 -6.68 8.49
CA LYS A 99 -4.82 -7.40 8.13
C LYS A 99 -4.86 -7.83 6.67
N LEU A 100 -4.13 -7.14 5.79
CA LEU A 100 -4.04 -7.46 4.38
C LEU A 100 -3.03 -8.58 4.06
N SER A 101 -2.42 -9.22 5.06
CA SER A 101 -1.47 -10.32 4.89
C SER A 101 -2.00 -11.48 4.03
N GLY A 102 -3.32 -11.68 3.98
CA GLY A 102 -3.99 -12.70 3.18
C GLY A 102 -4.01 -12.43 1.66
N LEU A 103 -3.68 -11.21 1.21
CA LEU A 103 -3.66 -10.83 -0.20
C LEU A 103 -2.42 -11.37 -0.94
N LYS A 104 -2.20 -12.70 -0.88
CA LYS A 104 -1.03 -13.37 -1.47
C LYS A 104 -0.97 -13.26 -3.00
N GLY A 105 -2.12 -12.98 -3.62
CA GLY A 105 -2.25 -12.74 -5.06
C GLY A 105 -1.81 -11.35 -5.52
N LEU A 106 -1.62 -10.39 -4.60
CA LEU A 106 -1.44 -8.98 -4.92
C LEU A 106 -0.12 -8.75 -5.68
N LYS A 107 -0.22 -8.11 -6.85
CA LYS A 107 0.88 -7.76 -7.76
C LYS A 107 1.13 -6.27 -7.80
N GLU A 108 0.06 -5.47 -7.73
CA GLU A 108 0.13 -4.02 -7.87
C GLU A 108 -0.60 -3.35 -6.72
N LEU A 109 0.08 -2.42 -6.05
CA LEU A 109 -0.52 -1.51 -5.09
C LEU A 109 -0.37 -0.07 -5.58
N SER A 110 -1.47 0.67 -5.67
CA SER A 110 -1.43 2.11 -5.94
C SER A 110 -2.01 2.89 -4.79
N VAL A 111 -1.16 3.72 -4.18
CA VAL A 111 -1.50 4.73 -3.19
C VAL A 111 -1.31 6.14 -3.77
N SER A 112 -1.32 6.25 -5.10
CA SER A 112 -1.20 7.54 -5.79
C SER A 112 -2.26 8.52 -5.28
N HIS A 113 -1.88 9.79 -5.13
CA HIS A 113 -2.76 10.85 -4.61
C HIS A 113 -3.21 10.71 -3.15
N MET A 114 -2.75 9.70 -2.41
CA MET A 114 -3.00 9.56 -0.97
C MET A 114 -1.89 10.18 -0.14
N SER A 115 -2.24 10.73 1.02
CA SER A 115 -1.27 11.06 2.05
C SER A 115 -1.02 9.83 2.93
N THR A 116 0.07 9.13 2.65
CA THR A 116 0.45 7.88 3.35
C THR A 116 1.78 8.03 4.08
N LYS A 117 1.92 7.39 5.24
CA LYS A 117 3.17 7.25 5.99
C LYS A 117 3.80 5.87 5.77
N ILE A 118 3.85 5.39 4.52
CA ILE A 118 4.55 4.14 4.18
C ILE A 118 6.04 4.38 4.39
N GLY A 119 6.54 3.89 5.51
CA GLY A 119 7.95 3.89 5.86
C GLY A 119 8.63 2.61 5.42
N LEU A 120 9.85 2.45 5.90
CA LEU A 120 10.64 1.27 5.62
C LEU A 120 10.00 0.00 6.21
N LYS A 121 9.54 0.09 7.46
CA LYS A 121 8.96 -1.04 8.18
C LYS A 121 7.75 -1.63 7.43
N GLU A 122 6.90 -0.75 6.89
CA GLU A 122 5.74 -1.13 6.08
C GLU A 122 6.16 -1.80 4.78
N LEU A 123 7.13 -1.23 4.05
CA LEU A 123 7.63 -1.82 2.80
C LEU A 123 8.20 -3.21 3.01
N GLN A 124 9.02 -3.39 4.06
CA GLN A 124 9.56 -4.70 4.41
C GLN A 124 8.44 -5.70 4.67
N TRP A 125 7.47 -5.31 5.48
CA TRP A 125 6.32 -6.16 5.78
C TRP A 125 5.54 -6.55 4.52
N MET A 126 5.32 -5.61 3.58
CA MET A 126 4.63 -5.85 2.31
C MET A 126 5.37 -6.89 1.47
N ILE A 127 6.70 -6.81 1.37
CA ILE A 127 7.52 -7.77 0.61
C ILE A 127 7.44 -9.17 1.22
N GLU A 128 7.50 -9.26 2.55
CA GLU A 128 7.41 -10.54 3.27
C GLU A 128 6.03 -11.21 3.13
N HIS A 129 4.95 -10.41 3.12
CA HIS A 129 3.59 -10.95 3.17
C HIS A 129 2.91 -11.03 1.80
N TRP A 130 3.33 -10.25 0.80
CA TRP A 130 2.79 -10.26 -0.56
C TRP A 130 3.85 -10.73 -1.56
N PRO A 131 4.09 -12.05 -1.64
CA PRO A 131 5.21 -12.62 -2.40
C PRO A 131 5.12 -12.37 -3.92
N ARG A 132 3.96 -11.94 -4.42
CA ARG A 132 3.71 -11.62 -5.83
C ARG A 132 3.74 -10.14 -6.13
N LEU A 133 4.01 -9.28 -5.14
CA LEU A 133 4.04 -7.83 -5.31
C LEU A 133 5.19 -7.44 -6.25
N ARG A 134 4.84 -6.70 -7.31
CA ARG A 134 5.76 -6.26 -8.36
C ARG A 134 5.88 -4.75 -8.46
N ALA A 135 4.83 -4.01 -8.11
CA ALA A 135 4.83 -2.57 -8.23
C ALA A 135 4.07 -1.89 -7.10
N ILE A 136 4.64 -0.78 -6.60
CA ILE A 136 3.97 0.16 -5.71
C ILE A 136 4.01 1.55 -6.35
N TYR A 137 2.82 2.12 -6.60
CA TYR A 137 2.64 3.44 -7.19
C TYR A 137 2.26 4.46 -6.12
N GLY A 138 2.75 5.69 -6.25
CA GLY A 138 2.29 6.82 -5.41
C GLY A 138 3.15 7.14 -4.19
N LEU A 139 4.31 6.50 -4.03
CA LEU A 139 5.26 6.81 -2.98
C LEU A 139 6.00 8.11 -3.34
N ASN A 140 5.52 9.25 -2.82
CA ASN A 140 6.15 10.59 -2.89
C ASN A 140 6.89 10.93 -4.21
N GLY A 141 6.19 10.80 -5.34
CA GLY A 141 6.71 11.22 -6.66
C GLY A 141 7.55 10.20 -7.41
N HIS A 142 7.75 9.00 -6.84
CA HIS A 142 8.58 7.96 -7.44
C HIS A 142 7.83 6.63 -7.61
N TYR A 143 8.15 5.93 -8.70
CA TYR A 143 7.69 4.57 -8.97
C TYR A 143 8.65 3.58 -8.31
N PHE A 144 8.12 2.58 -7.60
CA PHE A 144 8.93 1.47 -7.08
C PHE A 144 8.54 0.17 -7.76
N PHE A 145 9.50 -0.43 -8.47
CA PHE A 145 9.41 -1.78 -9.01
C PHE A 145 10.04 -2.74 -7.99
N VAL A 146 9.25 -3.70 -7.53
CA VAL A 146 9.60 -4.67 -6.47
C VAL A 146 10.11 -5.98 -7.05
N ARG A 147 9.80 -6.31 -8.32
CA ARG A 147 10.36 -7.47 -9.03
C ARG A 147 9.98 -7.50 -10.51
N GLU A 148 10.97 -7.75 -11.37
CA GLU A 148 10.78 -8.22 -12.75
C GLU A 148 11.32 -9.65 -12.80
N ASN A 149 10.48 -10.64 -13.08
CA ASN A 149 10.98 -11.93 -13.58
C ASN A 149 11.06 -11.75 -15.10
N GLU A 150 12.29 -11.71 -15.61
CA GLU A 150 12.76 -12.07 -16.96
C GLU A 150 11.79 -11.77 -18.12
N ALA A 151 12.03 -10.67 -18.85
CA ALA A 151 11.98 -10.69 -20.32
C ALA A 151 12.29 -9.34 -21.00
N HIS A 152 12.02 -8.17 -20.42
CA HIS A 152 12.24 -6.90 -21.14
C HIS A 152 12.64 -5.76 -20.23
N GLY A 153 13.93 -5.40 -20.30
CA GLY A 153 14.58 -4.44 -19.44
C GLY A 153 14.16 -2.98 -19.62
N ASN A 154 14.20 -2.26 -18.49
CA ASN A 154 15.06 -1.08 -18.27
C ASN A 154 14.74 -0.55 -16.86
N VAL A 155 15.54 -0.95 -15.85
CA VAL A 155 15.41 -0.44 -14.48
C VAL A 155 16.21 0.86 -14.35
N ILE A 156 15.56 1.91 -13.85
CA ILE A 156 16.12 3.25 -13.66
C ILE A 156 17.08 3.27 -12.44
N PRO A 157 18.41 3.44 -12.61
CA PRO A 157 19.39 3.23 -11.52
C PRO A 157 19.45 4.33 -10.45
N HIS A 158 18.98 5.56 -10.74
CA HIS A 158 19.21 6.71 -9.85
C HIS A 158 18.36 6.67 -8.57
N LEU A 159 17.22 5.97 -8.60
CA LEU A 159 16.25 5.95 -7.52
C LEU A 159 16.69 5.09 -6.33
N TRP A 160 17.62 4.15 -6.56
CA TRP A 160 18.22 3.32 -5.51
C TRP A 160 19.21 4.08 -4.64
N ARG A 161 19.74 5.24 -5.07
CA ARG A 161 20.71 6.01 -4.25
C ARG A 161 20.06 6.62 -3.01
N ASP A 162 18.84 7.15 -3.12
CA ASP A 162 18.19 7.85 -2.01
C ASP A 162 17.63 6.89 -0.95
N ILE A 163 17.21 5.70 -1.38
CA ILE A 163 16.92 4.59 -0.47
C ILE A 163 18.23 4.15 0.22
N ASN A 164 19.31 3.87 -0.52
CA ASN A 164 20.57 3.45 0.10
C ASN A 164 21.12 4.48 1.12
N PHE A 165 20.98 5.78 0.84
CA PHE A 165 21.50 6.85 1.70
C PHE A 165 20.85 6.87 3.10
N LYS A 166 19.55 6.59 3.22
CA LYS A 166 18.87 6.52 4.53
C LYS A 166 19.12 5.21 5.29
N TRP A 167 19.37 4.12 4.57
CA TRP A 167 19.55 2.79 5.18
C TRP A 167 20.94 2.53 5.75
N ASP A 168 21.93 3.36 5.40
CA ASP A 168 23.27 3.29 5.99
C ASP A 168 23.33 3.86 7.43
N GLN A 169 22.21 4.37 7.97
CA GLN A 169 22.15 5.01 9.29
C GLN A 169 21.58 4.11 10.43
N GLU A 170 21.06 2.91 10.15
CA GLU A 170 20.47 2.00 11.18
C GLU A 170 21.07 0.57 11.13
N GLU A 171 22.22 0.37 11.79
CA GLU A 171 22.99 -0.87 11.72
C GLU A 171 22.68 -1.89 12.83
N ASN A 172 22.14 -3.06 12.44
CA ASN A 172 22.79 -4.38 12.58
C ASN A 172 21.87 -5.52 12.12
N THR A 173 20.56 -5.41 12.35
CA THR A 173 19.57 -6.41 11.91
C THR A 173 19.17 -6.20 10.43
N GLN A 174 19.25 -4.95 9.97
CA GLN A 174 18.99 -4.55 8.58
C GLN A 174 20.05 -5.05 7.59
N ALA A 175 21.28 -5.38 8.00
CA ALA A 175 22.32 -5.84 7.07
C ALA A 175 21.99 -7.21 6.43
N LYS A 176 21.33 -8.12 7.17
CA LYS A 176 20.85 -9.40 6.61
C LYS A 176 19.65 -9.21 5.69
N GLN A 177 18.74 -8.30 6.02
CA GLN A 177 17.57 -7.96 5.19
C GLN A 177 17.99 -7.17 3.95
N LYS A 178 18.93 -6.23 4.07
CA LYS A 178 19.61 -5.52 2.98
C LYS A 178 20.34 -6.50 2.09
N LYS A 179 21.04 -7.50 2.63
CA LYS A 179 21.69 -8.56 1.84
C LYS A 179 20.65 -9.46 1.15
N ALA A 180 19.56 -9.85 1.81
CA ALA A 180 18.50 -10.64 1.19
C ALA A 180 17.75 -9.86 0.09
N PHE A 181 17.43 -8.59 0.34
CA PHE A 181 16.76 -7.70 -0.59
C PHE A 181 17.68 -7.31 -1.75
N ARG A 182 18.95 -6.92 -1.48
CA ARG A 182 19.97 -6.75 -2.53
C ARG A 182 20.18 -8.04 -3.30
N ARG A 183 20.24 -9.20 -2.66
CA ARG A 183 20.50 -10.46 -3.34
C ARG A 183 19.36 -10.83 -4.27
N VAL A 184 18.11 -10.69 -3.81
CA VAL A 184 16.91 -10.89 -4.63
C VAL A 184 16.80 -9.88 -5.78
N VAL A 185 17.34 -8.67 -5.64
CA VAL A 185 17.21 -7.63 -6.68
C VAL A 185 18.46 -7.51 -7.58
N LEU A 186 19.66 -7.86 -7.09
CA LEU A 186 20.95 -7.73 -7.81
C LEU A 186 21.47 -9.05 -8.39
N GLU A 187 21.18 -10.23 -7.82
CA GLU A 187 21.56 -11.51 -8.48
C GLU A 187 20.74 -11.69 -9.76
N ASP A 188 19.47 -11.27 -9.76
CA ASP A 188 18.61 -11.25 -10.95
C ASP A 188 19.12 -10.23 -12.00
N TYR A 189 19.73 -9.11 -11.58
CA TYR A 189 20.35 -8.11 -12.48
C TYR A 189 21.67 -8.57 -13.12
N LEU A 190 22.46 -9.42 -12.44
CA LEU A 190 23.76 -9.88 -12.93
C LEU A 190 23.68 -11.13 -13.82
N LEU A 191 22.62 -11.93 -13.69
CA LEU A 191 22.35 -13.08 -14.57
C LEU A 191 21.86 -12.66 -15.97
N GLU A 192 21.31 -11.45 -16.12
CA GLU A 192 20.87 -10.90 -17.42
C GLU A 192 22.02 -10.29 -18.27
N GLN A 193 23.26 -10.30 -17.76
CA GLN A 193 24.44 -9.72 -18.42
C GLN A 193 25.47 -10.76 -18.91
N GLN A 194 25.11 -12.04 -18.91
CA GLN A 194 25.90 -13.17 -19.46
C GLN A 194 25.11 -13.90 -20.53
#